data_AF-A0A2G9Z4S1-F1
#
_entry.id   AF-A0A2G9Z4S1-F1
#
_cell.length_a   1.000
_cell.length_b   1.000
_cell.length_c   1.000
_cell.angle_alpha   90.00
_cell.angle_beta   90.00
_cell.angle_gamma   90.00
#
_symmetry.space_group_name_H-M   'P 1'
#
loop_
_entity.id
_entity.type
_entity.pdbx_description
1 polymer ?
#
loop_
_entity_poly.entity_id
_entity_poly.type
_entity_poly.pdbx_seq_one_letter_code
_entity_poly.pdbx_strand_id
1 'polypeptide(L)'
;MQHYPKKNLSSFLLENKETVITSLVIVFCLALSVFFPTKNSAQLFTSNIFFLVIIPILYYKLILKRKISELGLVLNDKKIGFFWGALMFLVNLIIFYLLYQFTDFNHNYLLSSYIVHNFWIFLFYEILVANMFVFIQEFFWRGFILLYFSRKIGLLAIFLQFIIFVGVILLISQNSFWQMAPTLVISLTSGIIVYKSRSIFYSWIFSLLSILILDSFIIYHLK
;
A
#
# COMPACT_ATOMS: atom_id res chain seq x y z
N MET A 1 23.59 -32.14 24.26
CA MET A 1 23.64 -30.99 23.33
C MET A 1 23.36 -31.52 21.93
N GLN A 2 22.16 -31.29 21.39
CA GLN A 2 21.81 -31.70 20.02
C GLN A 2 22.57 -30.81 19.03
N HIS A 3 23.42 -31.44 18.22
CA HIS A 3 24.21 -30.78 17.20
C HIS A 3 23.28 -30.42 16.03
N TYR A 4 22.74 -29.20 16.02
CA TYR A 4 22.02 -28.69 14.85
C TYR A 4 23.03 -28.54 13.70
N PRO A 5 22.88 -29.28 12.60
CA PRO A 5 23.78 -29.13 11.46
C PRO A 5 23.64 -27.70 10.93
N LYS A 6 24.76 -27.00 10.86
CA LYS A 6 24.86 -25.64 10.32
C LYS A 6 24.43 -25.70 8.85
N LYS A 7 23.14 -25.45 8.54
CA LYS A 7 22.62 -25.41 7.16
C LYS A 7 23.46 -24.40 6.40
N ASN A 8 24.16 -24.87 5.38
CA ASN A 8 25.03 -24.05 4.55
C ASN A 8 24.19 -23.00 3.83
N LEU A 9 24.64 -21.74 3.75
CA LEU A 9 23.88 -20.64 3.16
C LEU A 9 23.40 -20.97 1.73
N SER A 10 24.24 -21.69 0.98
CA SER A 10 23.94 -22.17 -0.37
C SER A 10 22.78 -23.16 -0.43
N SER A 11 22.63 -24.08 0.54
CA SER A 11 21.53 -25.04 0.56
C SER A 11 20.20 -24.40 0.96
N PHE A 12 20.23 -23.42 1.86
CA PHE A 12 19.04 -22.62 2.19
C PHE A 12 18.57 -21.76 1.00
N LEU A 13 19.49 -21.15 0.26
CA LEU A 13 19.17 -20.34 -0.93
C LEU A 13 18.59 -21.19 -2.07
N LEU A 14 19.06 -22.42 -2.23
CA LEU A 14 18.53 -23.36 -3.23
C LEU A 14 17.12 -23.83 -2.86
N GLU A 15 16.86 -24.12 -1.58
CA GLU A 15 15.55 -24.51 -1.06
C GLU A 15 14.52 -23.37 -1.17
N ASN A 16 14.98 -22.10 -1.10
CA ASN A 16 14.15 -20.89 -1.17
C ASN A 16 14.36 -20.03 -2.42
N LYS A 17 14.84 -20.62 -3.52
CA LYS A 17 15.20 -19.88 -4.75
C LYS A 17 14.08 -18.95 -5.24
N GLU A 18 12.83 -19.41 -5.19
CA GLU A 18 11.67 -18.57 -5.56
C GLU A 18 11.56 -17.34 -4.65
N THR A 19 11.67 -17.50 -3.34
CA THR A 19 11.61 -16.41 -2.35
C THR A 19 12.69 -15.37 -2.63
N VAL A 20 13.92 -15.83 -2.87
CA VAL A 20 15.07 -14.95 -3.11
C VAL A 20 14.85 -14.14 -4.38
N ILE A 21 14.44 -14.79 -5.47
CA ILE A 21 14.18 -14.12 -6.75
C ILE A 21 13.02 -13.13 -6.61
N THR A 22 11.92 -13.50 -5.94
CA THR A 22 10.79 -12.58 -5.74
C THR A 22 11.20 -11.37 -4.91
N SER A 23 11.96 -11.56 -3.83
CA SER A 23 12.50 -10.46 -3.02
C SER A 23 13.40 -9.54 -3.84
N LEU A 24 14.28 -10.09 -4.70
CA LEU A 24 15.13 -9.29 -5.59
C LEU A 24 14.29 -8.48 -6.58
N VAL A 25 13.23 -9.07 -7.14
CA VAL A 25 12.31 -8.34 -8.04
C VAL A 25 11.58 -7.23 -7.31
N ILE A 26 11.13 -7.45 -6.07
CA ILE A 26 10.51 -6.42 -5.25
C ILE A 26 11.48 -5.26 -5.01
N VAL A 27 12.71 -5.55 -4.58
CA VAL A 27 13.75 -4.54 -4.35
C VAL A 27 14.07 -3.79 -5.65
N PHE A 28 14.16 -4.49 -6.77
CA PHE A 28 14.39 -3.88 -8.09
C PHE A 28 13.25 -2.94 -8.50
N CYS A 29 11.99 -3.37 -8.36
CA CYS A 29 10.82 -2.54 -8.67
C CYS A 29 10.78 -1.28 -7.78
N LEU A 30 11.07 -1.43 -6.49
CA LEU A 30 11.14 -0.31 -5.54
C LEU A 30 12.28 0.64 -5.88
N ALA A 31 13.49 0.12 -6.10
CA ALA A 31 14.64 0.94 -6.45
C ALA A 31 14.40 1.74 -7.73
N LEU A 32 13.82 1.11 -8.77
CA LEU A 32 13.48 1.83 -9.99
C LEU A 32 12.34 2.83 -9.78
N SER A 33 11.29 2.48 -9.04
CA SER A 33 10.22 3.44 -8.73
C SER A 33 10.74 4.70 -8.00
N VAL A 34 11.78 4.56 -7.17
CA VAL A 34 12.36 5.67 -6.40
C VAL A 34 13.42 6.44 -7.16
N PHE A 35 14.37 5.76 -7.80
CA PHE A 35 15.56 6.39 -8.38
C PHE A 35 15.44 6.67 -9.89
N PHE A 36 14.37 6.21 -10.55
CA PHE A 36 14.21 6.46 -11.97
C PHE A 36 13.97 7.96 -12.22
N PRO A 37 14.79 8.62 -13.06
CA PRO A 37 14.71 10.06 -13.25
C PRO A 37 13.42 10.43 -14.00
N THR A 38 12.58 11.25 -13.38
CA THR A 38 11.33 11.77 -13.96
C THR A 38 11.35 13.28 -14.01
N LYS A 39 11.02 13.87 -15.16
CA LYS A 39 11.03 15.32 -15.36
C LYS A 39 9.71 16.00 -14.99
N ASN A 40 8.60 15.26 -15.00
CA ASN A 40 7.27 15.79 -14.69
C ASN A 40 6.39 14.73 -14.00
N SER A 41 5.23 15.17 -13.49
CA SER A 41 4.29 14.30 -12.76
C SER A 41 3.70 13.18 -13.62
N ALA A 42 3.53 13.40 -14.92
CA ALA A 42 3.06 12.36 -15.84
C ALA A 42 4.07 11.22 -16.00
N GLN A 43 5.37 11.55 -16.07
CA GLN A 43 6.44 10.55 -16.12
C GLN A 43 6.53 9.79 -14.80
N LEU A 44 6.38 10.47 -13.65
CA LEU A 44 6.33 9.83 -12.33
C LEU A 44 5.17 8.85 -12.20
N PHE A 45 4.00 9.26 -12.67
CA PHE A 45 2.83 8.39 -12.67
C PHE A 45 3.03 7.16 -13.57
N THR A 46 3.51 7.38 -14.79
CA THR A 46 3.76 6.31 -15.77
C THR A 46 4.85 5.35 -15.30
N SER A 47 5.94 5.85 -14.71
CA SER A 47 7.02 5.01 -14.16
C SER A 47 6.50 4.14 -13.03
N ASN A 48 5.69 4.69 -12.12
CA ASN A 48 5.08 3.95 -11.03
C ASN A 48 4.13 2.86 -11.52
N ILE A 49 3.29 3.12 -12.52
CA ILE A 49 2.47 2.07 -13.15
C ILE A 49 3.37 0.97 -13.72
N PHE A 50 4.42 1.35 -14.43
CA PHE A 50 5.29 0.37 -15.07
C PHE A 50 6.02 -0.52 -14.05
N PHE A 51 6.70 0.09 -13.08
CA PHE A 51 7.52 -0.64 -12.10
C PHE A 51 6.70 -1.32 -11.00
N LEU A 52 5.59 -0.73 -10.55
CA LEU A 52 4.82 -1.25 -9.41
C LEU A 52 3.59 -2.05 -9.83
N VAL A 53 3.17 -2.00 -11.10
CA VAL A 53 2.01 -2.79 -11.59
C VAL A 53 2.42 -3.73 -12.71
N ILE A 54 2.96 -3.19 -13.82
CA ILE A 54 3.21 -3.98 -15.03
C ILE A 54 4.29 -5.04 -14.79
N ILE A 55 5.46 -4.67 -14.24
CA ILE A 55 6.53 -5.63 -13.98
C ILE A 55 6.09 -6.74 -13.01
N PRO A 56 5.46 -6.45 -11.85
CA PRO A 56 4.93 -7.49 -10.97
C PRO A 56 3.94 -8.44 -11.65
N ILE A 57 3.02 -7.93 -12.49
CA ILE A 57 2.07 -8.77 -13.25
C ILE A 57 2.85 -9.71 -14.20
N LEU A 58 3.78 -9.17 -14.97
CA LEU A 58 4.59 -9.95 -15.92
C LEU A 58 5.44 -10.99 -15.18
N TYR A 59 6.08 -10.61 -14.08
CA TYR A 59 6.83 -11.53 -13.23
C TYR A 59 5.96 -12.67 -12.71
N TYR A 60 4.77 -12.35 -12.19
CA TYR A 60 3.85 -13.33 -11.62
C TYR A 60 3.32 -14.32 -12.68
N LYS A 61 3.01 -13.82 -13.88
CA LYS A 61 2.47 -14.62 -14.98
C LYS A 61 3.55 -15.44 -15.70
N LEU A 62 4.70 -14.83 -16.00
CA LEU A 62 5.71 -15.44 -16.89
C LEU A 62 6.75 -16.24 -16.11
N ILE A 63 7.22 -15.73 -14.97
CA ILE A 63 8.31 -16.34 -14.20
C ILE A 63 7.74 -17.28 -13.13
N LEU A 64 6.79 -16.80 -12.32
CA LEU A 64 6.14 -17.66 -11.32
C LEU A 64 5.10 -18.62 -11.92
N LYS A 65 4.62 -18.35 -13.15
CA LYS A 65 3.60 -19.16 -13.85
C LYS A 65 2.31 -19.35 -13.02
N ARG A 66 1.94 -18.35 -12.22
CA ARG A 66 0.75 -18.35 -11.36
C ARG A 66 -0.36 -17.50 -11.97
N LYS A 67 -1.60 -17.71 -11.49
CA LYS A 67 -2.76 -16.97 -12.00
C LYS A 67 -2.76 -15.55 -11.45
N ILE A 68 -3.01 -14.54 -12.29
CA ILE A 68 -3.09 -13.13 -11.86
C ILE A 68 -4.15 -12.91 -10.76
N SER A 69 -5.20 -13.74 -10.73
CA SER A 69 -6.21 -13.76 -9.67
C SER A 69 -5.63 -13.88 -8.25
N GLU A 70 -4.47 -14.51 -8.13
CA GLU A 70 -3.79 -14.73 -6.87
C GLU A 70 -3.10 -13.48 -6.30
N LEU A 71 -3.02 -12.39 -7.08
CA LEU A 71 -2.63 -11.05 -6.63
C LEU A 71 -3.79 -10.27 -5.98
N GLY A 72 -4.91 -10.95 -5.71
CA GLY A 72 -6.09 -10.35 -5.09
C GLY A 72 -6.96 -9.54 -6.05
N LEU A 73 -6.75 -9.69 -7.36
CA LEU A 73 -7.59 -9.11 -8.42
C LEU A 73 -8.92 -9.87 -8.62
N VAL A 74 -9.45 -10.48 -7.56
CA VAL A 74 -10.74 -11.16 -7.57
C VAL A 74 -11.57 -10.67 -6.40
N LEU A 75 -12.87 -10.49 -6.62
CA LEU A 75 -13.84 -10.21 -5.56
C LEU A 75 -14.25 -11.52 -4.86
N ASN A 76 -13.34 -12.08 -4.06
CA ASN A 76 -13.64 -13.23 -3.21
C ASN A 76 -14.40 -12.80 -1.96
N ASP A 77 -15.22 -13.73 -1.41
CA ASP A 77 -15.88 -13.64 -0.11
C ASP A 77 -16.41 -12.24 0.27
N LYS A 78 -17.39 -11.76 -0.50
CA LYS A 78 -18.01 -10.43 -0.33
C LYS A 78 -18.36 -10.08 1.12
N LYS A 79 -18.86 -11.05 1.89
CA LYS A 79 -19.19 -10.85 3.31
C LYS A 79 -17.95 -10.55 4.15
N ILE A 80 -16.87 -11.32 3.96
CA ILE A 80 -15.60 -11.15 4.70
C ILE A 80 -14.93 -9.85 4.27
N GLY A 81 -14.86 -9.59 2.97
CA GLY A 81 -14.28 -8.36 2.42
C GLY A 81 -14.98 -7.10 2.92
N PHE A 82 -16.30 -7.08 2.87
CA PHE A 82 -17.07 -5.95 3.36
C PHE A 82 -17.01 -5.80 4.88
N PHE A 83 -17.12 -6.89 5.65
CA PHE A 83 -17.04 -6.84 7.10
C PHE A 83 -15.69 -6.29 7.59
N TRP A 84 -14.58 -6.86 7.12
CA TRP A 84 -13.25 -6.39 7.51
C TRP A 84 -12.94 -5.01 6.94
N GLY A 85 -13.41 -4.72 5.73
CA GLY A 85 -13.29 -3.40 5.12
C GLY A 85 -13.98 -2.32 5.94
N ALA A 86 -15.25 -2.52 6.28
CA ALA A 86 -16.01 -1.58 7.11
C ALA A 86 -15.43 -1.45 8.52
N LEU A 87 -15.03 -2.56 9.15
CA LEU A 87 -14.41 -2.55 10.47
C LEU A 87 -13.10 -1.74 10.47
N MET A 88 -12.21 -2.00 9.51
CA MET A 88 -10.93 -1.30 9.39
C MET A 88 -11.09 0.16 8.97
N PHE A 89 -12.12 0.47 8.18
CA PHE A 89 -12.49 1.84 7.86
C PHE A 89 -12.93 2.62 9.11
N LEU A 90 -13.76 2.03 9.97
CA LEU A 90 -14.11 2.65 11.26
C LEU A 90 -12.88 2.85 12.14
N VAL A 91 -11.96 1.89 12.17
CA VAL A 91 -10.67 2.03 12.87
C VAL A 91 -9.86 3.20 12.31
N ASN A 92 -9.78 3.36 10.98
CA ASN A 92 -9.11 4.51 10.36
C ASN A 92 -9.74 5.83 10.82
N LEU A 93 -11.07 5.95 10.79
CA LEU A 93 -11.76 7.17 11.22
C LEU A 93 -11.49 7.51 12.69
N ILE A 94 -11.51 6.51 13.57
CA ILE A 94 -11.18 6.70 14.99
C ILE A 94 -9.74 7.19 15.14
N ILE A 95 -8.78 6.56 14.46
CA ILE A 95 -7.37 6.96 14.53
C ILE A 95 -7.19 8.38 13.97
N PHE A 96 -7.81 8.71 12.85
CA PHE A 96 -7.74 10.05 12.27
C PHE A 96 -8.34 11.11 13.17
N TYR A 97 -9.48 10.81 13.81
CA TYR A 97 -10.06 11.69 14.82
C TYR A 97 -9.12 11.90 16.01
N LEU A 98 -8.50 10.82 16.52
CA LEU A 98 -7.52 10.92 17.60
C LEU A 98 -6.28 11.74 17.19
N LEU A 99 -5.78 11.54 15.97
CA LEU A 99 -4.67 12.34 15.44
C LEU A 99 -5.06 13.82 15.37
N TYR A 100 -6.25 14.13 14.84
CA TYR A 100 -6.72 15.50 14.76
C TYR A 100 -6.89 16.17 16.13
N GLN A 101 -7.47 15.46 17.10
CA GLN A 101 -7.83 16.03 18.40
C GLN A 101 -6.65 16.15 19.38
N PHE A 102 -5.71 15.19 19.34
CA PHE A 102 -4.67 15.05 20.35
C PHE A 102 -3.25 15.35 19.85
N THR A 103 -3.09 15.75 18.58
CA THR A 103 -1.77 16.04 18.01
C THR A 103 -1.81 17.27 17.10
N ASP A 104 -0.65 17.78 16.70
CA ASP A 104 -0.52 18.93 15.78
C ASP A 104 -0.82 18.58 14.31
N PHE A 105 -1.54 17.48 14.07
CA PHE A 105 -1.86 16.99 12.73
C PHE A 105 -2.60 18.04 11.90
N ASN A 106 -3.55 18.76 12.49
CA ASN A 106 -4.32 19.82 11.81
C ASN A 106 -3.46 20.99 11.30
N HIS A 107 -2.40 21.36 12.02
CA HIS A 107 -1.52 22.46 11.63
C HIS A 107 -0.47 22.05 10.60
N ASN A 108 -0.12 20.76 10.56
CA ASN A 108 0.99 20.24 9.75
C ASN A 108 0.52 19.44 8.51
N TYR A 109 -0.74 19.04 8.46
CA TYR A 109 -1.31 18.35 7.29
C TYR A 109 -1.70 19.38 6.22
N LEU A 110 -0.84 19.53 5.22
CA LEU A 110 -1.03 20.51 4.15
C LEU A 110 -1.89 19.92 3.03
N LEU A 111 -3.06 20.53 2.82
CA LEU A 111 -3.87 20.36 1.62
C LEU A 111 -3.60 21.53 0.66
N SER A 112 -3.59 21.26 -0.65
CA SER A 112 -3.40 22.30 -1.65
C SER A 112 -4.54 23.32 -1.59
N SER A 113 -4.22 24.61 -1.47
CA SER A 113 -5.21 25.70 -1.38
C SER A 113 -6.21 25.72 -2.55
N TYR A 114 -5.77 25.31 -3.74
CA TYR A 114 -6.63 25.25 -4.93
C TYR A 114 -7.77 24.22 -4.79
N ILE A 115 -7.54 23.16 -4.02
CA ILE A 115 -8.49 22.07 -3.77
C ILE A 115 -9.53 22.48 -2.71
N VAL A 116 -9.14 23.30 -1.73
CA VAL A 116 -10.00 23.73 -0.61
C VAL A 116 -11.16 24.62 -1.08
N HIS A 117 -10.96 25.41 -2.15
CA HIS A 117 -11.93 26.43 -2.57
C HIS A 117 -13.00 25.94 -3.56
N ASN A 118 -12.84 24.76 -4.18
CA ASN A 118 -13.83 24.25 -5.14
C ASN A 118 -14.08 22.75 -4.95
N PHE A 119 -15.27 22.42 -4.44
CA PHE A 119 -15.68 21.04 -4.14
C PHE A 119 -15.64 20.12 -5.37
N TRP A 120 -16.00 20.61 -6.56
CA TRP A 120 -15.97 19.81 -7.78
C TRP A 120 -14.54 19.49 -8.23
N ILE A 121 -13.62 20.44 -8.08
CA ILE A 121 -12.20 20.24 -8.39
C ILE A 121 -11.59 19.25 -7.39
N PHE A 122 -11.90 19.37 -6.10
CA PHE A 122 -11.53 18.40 -5.08
C PHE A 122 -12.02 16.99 -5.43
N LEU A 123 -13.32 16.83 -5.69
CA LEU A 123 -13.90 15.53 -5.99
C LEU A 123 -13.27 14.89 -7.24
N PHE A 124 -13.03 15.70 -8.28
CA PHE A 124 -12.36 15.24 -9.51
C PHE A 124 -10.91 14.82 -9.26
N TYR A 125 -10.18 15.58 -8.46
CA TYR A 125 -8.81 15.25 -8.06
C TYR A 125 -8.76 13.92 -7.29
N GLU A 126 -9.63 13.73 -6.30
CA GLU A 126 -9.67 12.51 -5.50
C GLU A 126 -10.04 11.28 -6.34
N ILE A 127 -11.09 11.38 -7.16
CA ILE A 127 -11.60 10.23 -7.93
C ILE A 127 -10.66 9.81 -9.06
N LEU A 128 -9.89 10.73 -9.63
CA LEU A 128 -8.97 10.41 -10.73
C LEU A 128 -7.53 10.24 -10.27
N VAL A 129 -6.97 11.25 -9.60
CA VAL A 129 -5.55 11.26 -9.27
C VAL A 129 -5.30 10.40 -8.03
N ALA A 130 -5.92 10.74 -6.89
CA ALA A 130 -5.71 10.01 -5.64
C ALA A 130 -6.10 8.54 -5.79
N ASN A 131 -7.24 8.27 -6.42
CA ASN A 131 -7.72 6.92 -6.70
C ASN A 131 -6.69 6.04 -7.44
N MET A 132 -6.05 6.57 -8.49
CA MET A 132 -5.05 5.82 -9.23
C MET A 132 -3.78 5.57 -8.39
N PHE A 133 -3.35 6.57 -7.61
CA PHE A 133 -2.25 6.39 -6.67
C PHE A 133 -2.56 5.33 -5.62
N VAL A 134 -3.73 5.38 -4.99
CA VAL A 134 -4.17 4.37 -4.00
C VAL A 134 -4.21 2.99 -4.66
N PHE A 135 -4.76 2.87 -5.88
CA PHE A 135 -4.80 1.60 -6.59
C PHE A 135 -3.41 1.00 -6.82
N ILE A 136 -2.44 1.79 -7.30
CA ILE A 136 -1.06 1.34 -7.53
C ILE A 136 -0.44 0.84 -6.21
N GLN A 137 -0.65 1.59 -5.12
CA GLN A 137 -0.15 1.22 -3.80
C GLN A 137 -0.79 -0.08 -3.28
N GLU A 138 -2.11 -0.19 -3.37
CA GLU A 138 -2.84 -1.41 -2.99
C GLU A 138 -2.40 -2.62 -3.81
N PHE A 139 -2.25 -2.44 -5.11
CA PHE A 139 -1.80 -3.51 -6.01
C PHE A 139 -0.40 -4.01 -5.63
N PHE A 140 0.57 -3.12 -5.51
CA PHE A 140 1.96 -3.53 -5.28
C PHE A 140 2.17 -4.05 -3.86
N TRP A 141 1.75 -3.28 -2.85
CA TRP A 141 2.04 -3.62 -1.46
C TRP A 141 1.13 -4.73 -0.97
N ARG A 142 -0.18 -4.61 -1.16
CA ARG A 142 -1.13 -5.60 -0.66
C ARG A 142 -1.30 -6.76 -1.63
N GLY A 143 -1.43 -6.48 -2.93
CA GLY A 143 -1.63 -7.50 -3.95
C GLY A 143 -0.39 -8.34 -4.24
N PHE A 144 0.77 -7.72 -4.42
CA PHE A 144 2.00 -8.44 -4.76
C PHE A 144 2.80 -8.86 -3.51
N ILE A 145 3.30 -7.91 -2.72
CA ILE A 145 4.20 -8.20 -1.59
C ILE A 145 3.48 -9.01 -0.50
N LEU A 146 2.40 -8.47 0.06
CA LEU A 146 1.69 -9.09 1.18
C LEU A 146 1.13 -10.46 0.81
N LEU A 147 0.37 -10.59 -0.28
CA LEU A 147 -0.21 -11.89 -0.64
C LEU A 147 0.85 -12.93 -0.97
N TYR A 148 1.98 -12.53 -1.58
CA TYR A 148 3.11 -13.45 -1.78
C TYR A 148 3.67 -13.98 -0.46
N PHE A 149 4.06 -13.07 0.45
CA PHE A 149 4.66 -13.47 1.73
C PHE A 149 3.67 -14.13 2.69
N SER A 150 2.38 -13.79 2.60
CA SER A 150 1.34 -14.36 3.47
C SER A 150 1.20 -15.88 3.32
N ARG A 151 1.64 -16.46 2.20
CA ARG A 151 1.66 -17.91 1.99
C ARG A 151 2.78 -18.60 2.74
N LYS A 152 3.84 -17.87 3.07
CA LYS A 152 5.06 -18.40 3.68
C LYS A 152 5.10 -18.13 5.18
N ILE A 153 4.73 -16.90 5.58
CA ILE A 153 4.83 -16.44 6.97
C ILE A 153 3.47 -16.02 7.57
N GLY A 154 2.37 -16.25 6.86
CA GLY A 154 1.02 -16.02 7.39
C GLY A 154 0.78 -14.55 7.75
N LEU A 155 0.29 -14.33 8.97
CA LEU A 155 -0.09 -13.00 9.48
C LEU A 155 1.11 -12.06 9.61
N LEU A 156 2.32 -12.59 9.85
CA LEU A 156 3.55 -11.78 9.93
C LEU A 156 3.86 -11.04 8.61
N ALA A 157 3.27 -11.47 7.49
CA ALA A 157 3.40 -10.77 6.22
C ALA A 157 2.83 -9.34 6.25
N ILE A 158 1.82 -9.08 7.08
CA ILE A 158 1.25 -7.73 7.26
C ILE A 158 2.32 -6.80 7.83
N PHE A 159 2.97 -7.23 8.91
CA PHE A 159 4.03 -6.45 9.56
C PHE A 159 5.27 -6.32 8.67
N LEU A 160 5.67 -7.40 7.97
CA LEU A 160 6.77 -7.33 7.02
C LEU A 160 6.51 -6.30 5.92
N GLN A 161 5.33 -6.36 5.29
CA GLN A 161 4.96 -5.41 4.25
C GLN A 161 4.91 -3.98 4.79
N PHE A 162 4.34 -3.78 5.98
CA PHE A 162 4.26 -2.48 6.63
C PHE A 162 5.65 -1.89 6.93
N ILE A 163 6.58 -2.69 7.46
CA ILE A 163 7.95 -2.24 7.75
C ILE A 163 8.67 -1.83 6.47
N ILE A 164 8.58 -2.62 5.39
CA ILE A 164 9.20 -2.28 4.10
C ILE A 164 8.57 -0.98 3.57
N PHE A 165 7.24 -0.83 3.66
CA PHE A 165 6.53 0.36 3.22
C PHE A 165 6.98 1.62 3.98
N VAL A 166 7.03 1.54 5.32
CA VAL A 166 7.52 2.64 6.17
C VAL A 166 8.95 3.02 5.77
N GLY A 167 9.84 2.03 5.63
CA GLY A 167 11.22 2.26 5.23
C GLY A 167 11.32 2.97 3.88
N VAL A 168 10.53 2.55 2.89
CA VAL A 168 10.50 3.19 1.57
C VAL A 168 9.96 4.61 1.64
N ILE A 169 8.86 4.87 2.35
CA ILE A 169 8.34 6.24 2.44
C ILE A 169 9.33 7.14 3.18
N LEU A 170 9.97 6.68 4.26
CA LEU A 170 10.99 7.47 4.97
C LEU A 170 12.20 7.82 4.10
N LEU A 171 12.54 6.99 3.10
CA LEU A 171 13.61 7.28 2.15
C LEU A 171 13.22 8.31 1.09
N ILE A 172 11.96 8.33 0.68
CA ILE A 172 11.47 9.22 -0.39
C ILE A 172 10.99 10.56 0.16
N SER A 173 10.33 10.53 1.31
CA SER A 173 9.62 11.68 1.85
C SER A 173 10.59 12.61 2.58
N GLN A 174 10.69 13.83 2.08
CA GLN A 174 11.23 14.97 2.83
C GLN A 174 10.13 15.69 3.64
N ASN A 175 8.89 15.22 3.54
CA ASN A 175 7.73 15.85 4.16
C ASN A 175 7.67 15.54 5.66
N SER A 176 6.95 16.40 6.39
CA SER A 176 6.65 16.19 7.80
C SER A 176 6.00 14.82 8.03
N PHE A 177 6.36 14.16 9.13
CA PHE A 177 5.78 12.89 9.57
C PHE A 177 4.24 12.92 9.55
N TRP A 178 3.65 14.06 9.91
CA TRP A 178 2.20 14.26 9.93
C TRP A 178 1.55 14.09 8.55
N GLN A 179 2.23 14.45 7.48
CA GLN A 179 1.70 14.29 6.12
C GLN A 179 1.70 12.81 5.68
N MET A 180 2.54 11.97 6.30
CA MET A 180 2.60 10.54 6.03
C MET A 180 1.64 9.73 6.93
N ALA A 181 1.22 10.28 8.06
CA ALA A 181 0.45 9.55 9.06
C ALA A 181 -0.80 8.84 8.49
N PRO A 182 -1.63 9.47 7.64
CA PRO A 182 -2.80 8.80 7.06
C PRO A 182 -2.41 7.58 6.23
N THR A 183 -1.38 7.73 5.40
CA THR A 183 -0.86 6.68 4.54
C THR A 183 -0.29 5.50 5.34
N LEU A 184 0.34 5.75 6.48
CA LEU A 184 0.83 4.70 7.38
C LEU A 184 -0.31 3.92 8.02
N VAL A 185 -1.30 4.62 8.58
CA VAL A 185 -2.49 3.99 9.19
C VAL A 185 -3.21 3.13 8.15
N ILE A 186 -3.45 3.69 6.97
CA ILE A 186 -4.11 2.98 5.86
C ILE A 186 -3.30 1.76 5.41
N SER A 187 -1.97 1.84 5.34
CA SER A 187 -1.13 0.72 4.91
C SER A 187 -1.30 -0.51 5.81
N LEU A 188 -1.41 -0.30 7.12
CA LEU A 188 -1.60 -1.38 8.07
C LEU A 188 -3.03 -1.94 8.01
N THR A 189 -4.05 -1.09 7.98
CA THR A 189 -5.45 -1.52 7.96
C THR A 189 -5.84 -2.18 6.64
N SER A 190 -5.40 -1.64 5.51
CA SER A 190 -5.52 -2.27 4.19
C SER A 190 -4.84 -3.64 4.14
N GLY A 191 -3.67 -3.79 4.78
CA GLY A 191 -2.99 -5.07 4.92
C GLY A 191 -3.86 -6.13 5.62
N ILE A 192 -4.57 -5.75 6.68
CA ILE A 192 -5.52 -6.64 7.37
C ILE A 192 -6.69 -7.01 6.46
N ILE A 193 -7.29 -6.04 5.76
CA ILE A 193 -8.40 -6.27 4.83
C ILE A 193 -8.00 -7.30 3.77
N VAL A 194 -6.86 -7.11 3.10
CA VAL A 194 -6.41 -8.02 2.03
C VAL A 194 -5.99 -9.38 2.57
N TYR A 195 -5.34 -9.44 3.73
CA TYR A 195 -4.98 -10.71 4.36
C TYR A 195 -6.21 -11.58 4.64
N LYS A 196 -7.31 -10.96 5.11
CA LYS A 196 -8.56 -11.67 5.44
C LYS A 196 -9.43 -11.96 4.22
N SER A 197 -9.59 -11.01 3.31
CA SER A 197 -10.49 -11.13 2.15
C SER A 197 -9.85 -11.74 0.91
N ARG A 198 -8.52 -11.77 0.85
CA ARG A 198 -7.73 -12.14 -0.34
C ARG A 198 -8.07 -11.31 -1.57
N SER A 199 -8.56 -10.08 -1.38
CA SER A 199 -8.98 -9.19 -2.46
C SER A 199 -8.50 -7.77 -2.21
N ILE A 200 -7.82 -7.18 -3.21
CA ILE A 200 -7.35 -5.79 -3.14
C ILE A 200 -8.47 -4.78 -3.41
N PHE A 201 -9.59 -5.21 -3.98
CA PHE A 201 -10.68 -4.29 -4.31
C PHE A 201 -11.34 -3.73 -3.06
N TYR A 202 -11.53 -4.55 -2.01
CA TYR A 202 -12.09 -4.04 -0.76
C TYR A 202 -11.12 -3.07 -0.09
N SER A 203 -9.82 -3.41 0.01
CA SER A 203 -8.85 -2.49 0.61
C SER A 203 -8.77 -1.19 -0.17
N TRP A 204 -8.71 -1.24 -1.51
CA TRP A 204 -8.72 -0.06 -2.36
C TRP A 204 -9.92 0.86 -2.13
N ILE A 205 -11.14 0.31 -2.14
CA ILE A 205 -12.36 1.10 -1.91
C ILE A 205 -12.36 1.74 -0.51
N PHE A 206 -12.06 0.96 0.53
CA PHE A 206 -12.09 1.48 1.90
C PHE A 206 -10.92 2.42 2.21
N SER A 207 -9.75 2.22 1.60
CA SER A 207 -8.62 3.16 1.66
C SER A 207 -8.98 4.49 0.99
N LEU A 208 -9.58 4.46 -0.20
CA LEU A 208 -10.04 5.65 -0.91
C LEU A 208 -11.09 6.41 -0.10
N LEU A 209 -12.09 5.70 0.44
CA LEU A 209 -13.11 6.31 1.31
C LEU A 209 -12.51 6.94 2.57
N SER A 210 -11.49 6.31 3.16
CA SER A 210 -10.79 6.84 4.33
C SER A 210 -10.11 8.18 4.02
N ILE A 211 -9.43 8.27 2.87
CA ILE A 211 -8.76 9.51 2.42
C ILE A 211 -9.78 10.59 2.10
N LEU A 212 -10.82 10.26 1.32
CA LEU A 212 -11.84 11.22 0.92
C LEU A 212 -12.52 11.86 2.14
N ILE A 213 -12.86 11.06 3.15
CA ILE A 213 -13.50 11.57 4.36
C ILE A 213 -12.53 12.38 5.22
N LEU A 214 -11.27 11.94 5.34
CA LEU A 214 -10.24 12.69 6.05
C LEU A 214 -10.06 14.08 5.43
N ASP A 215 -9.83 14.14 4.12
CA ASP A 215 -9.58 15.41 3.44
C ASP A 215 -10.84 16.31 3.47
N SER A 216 -12.04 15.73 3.31
CA SER A 216 -13.30 16.47 3.46
C SER A 216 -13.46 17.05 4.88
N PHE A 217 -13.12 16.26 5.91
CA PHE A 217 -13.20 16.67 7.32
C PHE A 217 -12.23 17.82 7.63
N ILE A 218 -11.01 17.76 7.09
CA ILE A 218 -10.01 18.81 7.24
C ILE A 218 -10.45 20.08 6.50
N ILE A 219 -10.93 19.97 5.25
CA ILE A 219 -11.46 21.12 4.49
C ILE A 219 -12.60 21.80 5.23
N TYR A 220 -13.48 21.03 5.88
CA TYR A 220 -14.59 21.58 6.67
C TYR A 220 -14.12 22.40 7.87
N HIS A 221 -13.02 21.99 8.54
CA HIS A 221 -12.49 22.69 9.72
C HIS A 221 -11.47 23.79 9.39
N LEU A 222 -10.93 23.83 8.16
CA LEU A 222 -10.03 24.88 7.69
C LEU A 222 -10.79 26.13 7.16
N LYS A 223 -12.09 26.00 6.90
CA LYS A 223 -12.98 27.13 6.57
C LYS A 223 -13.52 27.80 7.82
#